data_AF-A0A527A1T5-F1
#
_entry.id   AF-A0A527A1T5-F1
#
_cell.length_a   1.000
_cell.length_b   1.000
_cell.length_c   1.000
_cell.angle_alpha   90.00
_cell.angle_beta   90.00
_cell.angle_gamma   90.00
#
_symmetry.space_group_name_H-M   'P 1'
#
loop_
_entity.id
_entity.type
_entity.pdbx_description
1 polymer ?
#
loop_
_entity_poly.entity_id
_entity_poly.type
_entity_poly.pdbx_seq_one_letter_code
_entity_poly.pdbx_strand_id
1 'polypeptide(L)'
;MDFSSLRDYRRGSALRPGVPSIRSGSRSRGRNGCGDTVRSERDETTPVMTYGRADTLEERLGLTPMVSQRIAAIIIFAAAIEHHLERALWKLEGANPTGIRPETDAKMISDLIGCLKHSPQPCQQERSAPLLETWCNAARLAFAIRNDIAHGVPTNLGDTLTFMNNPRWHGEKRKRPVSDYWAGRSLS
;
A
#
# COMPACT_ATOMS: atom_id res chain seq x y z
N MET A 1 34.49 0.73 11.04
CA MET A 1 33.35 1.66 11.08
C MET A 1 32.59 1.36 12.36
N ASP A 2 32.48 2.37 13.23
CA ASP A 2 32.00 2.29 14.61
C ASP A 2 30.52 2.72 14.68
N PHE A 3 29.68 1.93 15.35
CA PHE A 3 28.22 2.00 15.37
C PHE A 3 27.65 2.63 16.66
N SER A 4 28.39 3.57 17.26
CA SER A 4 28.10 4.09 18.61
C SER A 4 27.24 5.38 18.68
N SER A 5 26.57 5.82 17.61
CA SER A 5 25.86 7.12 17.61
C SER A 5 24.41 7.05 17.10
N LEU A 6 23.55 6.32 17.80
CA LEU A 6 22.09 6.36 17.55
C LEU A 6 21.25 6.07 18.81
N ARG A 7 21.73 6.53 19.96
CA ARG A 7 20.88 6.81 21.13
C ARG A 7 20.88 8.31 21.30
N ASP A 8 19.76 8.95 20.95
CA ASP A 8 19.23 10.19 21.55
C ASP A 8 18.19 10.81 20.64
N TYR A 9 16.99 10.22 20.61
CA TYR A 9 15.79 10.95 20.19
C TYR A 9 14.55 10.47 20.94
N ARG A 10 14.55 10.68 22.26
CA ARG A 10 13.34 10.71 23.10
C ARG A 10 13.54 11.70 24.25
N ARG A 11 12.94 12.88 24.14
CA ARG A 11 12.09 13.59 25.14
C ARG A 11 12.16 15.10 24.96
N GLY A 12 10.99 15.74 24.95
CA GLY A 12 10.81 17.03 25.61
C GLY A 12 10.20 18.14 24.77
N SER A 13 8.88 18.32 24.85
CA SER A 13 8.30 19.66 25.06
C SER A 13 6.88 19.52 25.62
N ALA A 14 6.72 20.01 26.83
CA ALA A 14 5.47 20.10 27.56
C ALA A 14 4.98 21.56 27.59
N LEU A 15 3.68 21.70 27.84
CA LEU A 15 2.96 22.87 28.38
C LEU A 15 2.57 24.00 27.40
N ARG A 16 1.26 24.26 27.27
CA ARG A 16 0.56 25.24 28.15
C ARG A 16 -0.99 25.18 28.03
N PRO A 17 -1.72 25.76 29.02
CA PRO A 17 -3.09 25.42 29.41
C PRO A 17 -4.15 26.47 28.99
N GLY A 18 -5.43 26.11 29.10
CA GLY A 18 -6.54 27.06 28.95
C GLY A 18 -7.91 26.45 29.19
N VAL A 19 -8.31 26.30 30.46
CA VAL A 19 -9.68 25.97 30.88
C VAL A 19 -10.28 27.18 31.59
N PRO A 20 -11.44 27.71 31.16
CA PRO A 20 -12.21 28.63 31.98
C PRO A 20 -13.12 27.86 32.95
N SER A 21 -12.93 28.14 34.24
CA SER A 21 -13.83 27.83 35.35
C SER A 21 -14.97 28.84 35.41
N ILE A 22 -16.23 28.39 35.47
CA ILE A 22 -17.36 29.21 35.90
C ILE A 22 -18.28 28.42 36.85
N ARG A 23 -18.11 28.77 38.14
CA ARG A 23 -19.06 29.01 39.23
C ARG A 23 -20.18 28.00 39.55
N SER A 24 -20.07 27.56 40.80
CA SER A 24 -21.08 27.13 41.77
C SER A 24 -22.37 27.95 41.77
N GLY A 25 -23.50 27.24 41.66
CA GLY A 25 -24.84 27.66 42.06
C GLY A 25 -25.50 26.56 42.89
N SER A 26 -25.99 26.91 44.07
CA SER A 26 -26.43 26.02 45.15
C SER A 26 -27.95 25.80 45.22
N ARG A 27 -28.35 24.56 45.61
CA ARG A 27 -29.65 24.09 46.18
C ARG A 27 -30.83 24.08 45.20
N SER A 28 -31.76 23.10 45.18
CA SER A 28 -32.40 22.39 46.30
C SER A 28 -32.98 21.00 45.93
N ARG A 29 -33.12 20.19 46.98
CA ARG A 29 -33.78 18.88 47.21
C ARG A 29 -34.89 18.41 46.26
N GLY A 30 -34.90 17.08 46.01
CA GLY A 30 -36.09 16.30 45.64
C GLY A 30 -35.75 14.81 45.43
N ARG A 31 -36.25 13.93 46.31
CA ARG A 31 -36.02 12.47 46.33
C ARG A 31 -36.82 11.71 45.26
N ASN A 32 -36.29 10.54 44.87
CA ASN A 32 -36.94 9.23 44.69
C ASN A 32 -36.69 8.57 43.32
N GLY A 33 -36.43 7.26 43.34
CA GLY A 33 -36.88 6.37 42.27
C GLY A 33 -35.77 5.65 41.51
N CYS A 34 -35.43 4.48 42.03
CA CYS A 34 -34.74 3.39 41.33
C CYS A 34 -35.40 3.11 39.97
N GLY A 35 -34.59 3.03 38.92
CA GLY A 35 -35.01 2.66 37.56
C GLY A 35 -33.79 2.22 36.78
N ASP A 36 -33.69 0.93 36.54
CA ASP A 36 -32.60 0.25 35.86
C ASP A 36 -32.28 0.89 34.50
N THR A 37 -31.16 1.60 34.41
CA THR A 37 -30.54 1.91 33.12
C THR A 37 -29.97 0.62 32.55
N VAL A 38 -30.76 -0.05 31.72
CA VAL A 38 -30.27 -0.97 30.68
C VAL A 38 -29.18 -0.20 29.93
N ARG A 39 -27.93 -0.58 30.18
CA ARG A 39 -26.78 -0.13 29.42
C ARG A 39 -26.97 -0.72 28.02
N SER A 40 -27.56 0.07 27.13
CA SER A 40 -27.55 -0.20 25.69
C SER A 40 -26.08 -0.38 25.30
N GLU A 41 -25.68 -1.65 25.15
CA GLU A 41 -24.53 -2.02 24.33
C GLU A 41 -24.80 -1.37 22.98
N ARG A 42 -24.05 -0.30 22.69
CA ARG A 42 -23.91 0.17 21.32
C ARG A 42 -23.21 -0.98 20.61
N ASP A 43 -23.99 -1.72 19.84
CA ASP A 43 -23.50 -2.63 18.81
C ASP A 43 -22.65 -1.79 17.84
N GLU A 44 -21.35 -1.69 18.15
CA GLU A 44 -20.33 -1.07 17.30
C GLU A 44 -19.93 -2.04 16.18
N THR A 45 -20.90 -2.73 15.58
CA THR A 45 -20.67 -3.41 14.32
C THR A 45 -20.38 -2.34 13.27
N THR A 46 -19.12 -2.29 12.84
CA THR A 46 -18.69 -1.38 11.79
C THR A 46 -19.53 -1.62 10.53
N PRO A 47 -19.86 -0.59 9.74
CA PRO A 47 -20.73 -0.74 8.55
C PRO A 47 -20.27 -1.82 7.55
N VAL A 48 -18.97 -2.13 7.54
CA VAL A 48 -18.37 -3.24 6.80
C VAL A 48 -18.98 -4.60 7.18
N MET A 49 -19.21 -4.81 8.48
CA MET A 49 -19.82 -6.03 9.04
C MET A 49 -21.33 -6.10 8.75
N THR A 50 -22.01 -4.95 8.62
CA THR A 50 -23.47 -4.90 8.46
C THR A 50 -23.92 -5.05 7.00
N TYR A 51 -23.14 -4.60 6.01
CA TYR A 51 -23.61 -4.53 4.61
C TYR A 51 -22.70 -5.19 3.57
N GLY A 52 -21.45 -5.52 3.89
CA GLY A 52 -20.48 -5.91 2.86
C GLY A 52 -20.47 -7.40 2.49
N ARG A 53 -20.82 -8.30 3.43
CA ARG A 53 -20.50 -9.73 3.35
C ARG A 53 -19.14 -9.98 2.65
N ALA A 54 -18.13 -9.21 3.03
CA ALA A 54 -16.83 -9.16 2.34
C ALA A 54 -16.21 -10.54 2.28
N ASP A 55 -16.29 -11.29 3.39
CA ASP A 55 -15.84 -12.68 3.48
C ASP A 55 -16.49 -13.59 2.42
N THR A 56 -17.78 -13.41 2.15
CA THR A 56 -18.48 -14.19 1.11
C THR A 56 -18.01 -13.80 -0.30
N LEU A 57 -17.70 -12.53 -0.54
CA LEU A 57 -17.16 -12.07 -1.83
C LEU A 57 -15.72 -12.57 -2.04
N GLU A 58 -14.89 -12.49 -1.00
CA GLU A 58 -13.52 -13.00 -0.99
C GLU A 58 -13.49 -14.51 -1.23
N GLU A 59 -14.31 -15.28 -0.50
CA GLU A 59 -14.44 -16.72 -0.67
C GLU A 59 -14.89 -17.08 -2.09
N ARG A 60 -15.88 -16.36 -2.62
CA ARG A 60 -16.35 -16.55 -4.01
C ARG A 60 -15.25 -16.29 -5.02
N LEU A 61 -14.38 -15.31 -4.80
CA LEU A 61 -13.22 -15.01 -5.66
C LEU A 61 -12.02 -15.92 -5.40
N GLY A 62 -12.12 -16.90 -4.49
CA GLY A 62 -10.99 -17.76 -4.12
C GLY A 62 -9.88 -17.03 -3.38
N LEU A 63 -10.16 -15.85 -2.81
CA LEU A 63 -9.25 -15.07 -1.96
C LEU A 63 -9.14 -15.70 -0.56
N THR A 64 -8.56 -16.89 -0.50
CA THR A 64 -8.22 -17.53 0.78
C THR A 64 -7.23 -16.68 1.56
N PRO A 65 -7.17 -16.77 2.90
CA PRO A 65 -6.22 -15.98 3.70
C PRO A 65 -4.77 -16.05 3.21
N MET A 66 -4.33 -17.24 2.76
CA MET A 66 -2.99 -17.44 2.19
C MET A 66 -2.80 -16.70 0.84
N VAL A 67 -3.81 -16.72 -0.04
CA VAL A 67 -3.76 -16.02 -1.33
C VAL A 67 -3.79 -14.51 -1.10
N SER A 68 -4.67 -14.03 -0.23
CA SER A 68 -4.77 -12.62 0.15
C SER A 68 -3.46 -12.11 0.77
N GLN A 69 -2.80 -12.90 1.63
CA GLN A 69 -1.50 -12.57 2.19
C GLN A 69 -0.41 -12.44 1.12
N ARG A 70 -0.39 -13.34 0.13
CA ARG A 70 0.57 -13.27 -0.99
C ARG A 70 0.34 -12.03 -1.86
N ILE A 71 -0.92 -11.73 -2.18
CA ILE A 71 -1.30 -10.51 -2.91
C ILE A 71 -0.87 -9.26 -2.14
N ALA A 72 -1.17 -9.20 -0.84
CA ALA A 72 -0.77 -8.09 0.01
C ALA A 72 0.75 -7.92 0.03
N ALA A 73 1.50 -9.01 0.12
CA ALA A 73 2.96 -8.98 0.06
C ALA A 73 3.48 -8.37 -1.26
N ILE A 74 2.89 -8.73 -2.41
CA ILE A 74 3.26 -8.15 -3.71
C ILE A 74 3.04 -6.62 -3.71
N ILE A 75 1.89 -6.15 -3.23
CA ILE A 75 1.58 -4.72 -3.16
C ILE A 75 2.57 -3.97 -2.24
N ILE A 76 2.85 -4.53 -1.07
CA ILE A 76 3.75 -3.92 -0.08
C ILE A 76 5.19 -3.86 -0.62
N PHE A 77 5.69 -4.96 -1.17
CA PHE A 77 7.06 -4.99 -1.71
C PHE A 77 7.22 -4.10 -2.94
N ALA A 78 6.21 -4.01 -3.80
CA ALA A 78 6.24 -3.09 -4.93
C ALA A 78 6.37 -1.63 -4.47
N ALA A 79 5.60 -1.22 -3.45
CA ALA A 79 5.70 0.13 -2.88
C ALA A 79 7.09 0.41 -2.28
N ALA A 80 7.67 -0.57 -1.58
CA ALA A 80 9.02 -0.46 -1.03
C ALA A 80 10.08 -0.34 -2.14
N ILE A 81 9.98 -1.17 -3.19
CA ILE A 81 10.91 -1.12 -4.33
C ILE A 81 10.83 0.23 -5.03
N GLU A 82 9.62 0.74 -5.32
CA GLU A 82 9.41 2.06 -5.95
C GLU A 82 10.06 3.18 -5.12
N HIS A 83 9.78 3.19 -3.82
CA HIS A 83 10.36 4.15 -2.88
C HIS A 83 11.90 4.12 -2.84
N HIS A 84 12.51 2.93 -2.85
CA HIS A 84 13.96 2.79 -2.81
C HIS A 84 14.63 3.05 -4.15
N LEU A 85 13.98 2.67 -5.25
CA LEU A 85 14.44 2.92 -6.61
C LEU A 85 14.58 4.41 -6.88
N GLU A 86 13.56 5.18 -6.52
CA GLU A 86 13.57 6.64 -6.68
C GLU A 86 14.78 7.29 -5.98
N ARG A 87 15.03 6.90 -4.72
CA ARG A 87 16.18 7.38 -3.94
C ARG A 87 17.53 6.94 -4.52
N ALA A 88 17.59 5.74 -5.09
CA ALA A 88 18.79 5.25 -5.75
C ALA A 88 19.11 6.10 -6.98
N LEU A 89 18.10 6.45 -7.78
CA LEU A 89 18.25 7.33 -8.95
C LEU A 89 18.75 8.72 -8.55
N TRP A 90 18.19 9.32 -7.50
CA TRP A 90 18.68 10.62 -7.01
C TRP A 90 20.17 10.58 -6.66
N LYS A 91 20.62 9.51 -6.00
CA LYS A 91 22.04 9.34 -5.67
C LYS A 91 22.91 9.15 -6.91
N LEU A 92 22.45 8.37 -7.90
CA LEU A 92 23.19 8.13 -9.14
C LEU A 92 23.29 9.40 -10.01
N GLU A 93 22.26 10.25 -9.97
CA GLU A 93 22.22 11.53 -10.71
C GLU A 93 22.85 12.70 -9.92
N GLY A 94 23.25 12.47 -8.66
CA GLY A 94 23.76 13.53 -7.78
C GLY A 94 22.71 14.57 -7.37
N ALA A 95 21.41 14.23 -7.46
CA ALA A 95 20.31 15.10 -7.11
C ALA A 95 20.03 15.10 -5.59
N ASN A 96 19.62 16.26 -5.06
CA ASN A 96 19.13 16.40 -3.69
C ASN A 96 17.80 17.18 -3.69
N PRO A 97 16.65 16.49 -3.71
CA PRO A 97 15.34 17.13 -3.86
C PRO A 97 14.80 17.79 -2.57
N THR A 98 15.66 18.11 -1.60
CA THR A 98 15.22 18.74 -0.35
C THR A 98 14.55 20.10 -0.65
N GLY A 99 13.26 20.21 -0.31
CA GLY A 99 12.48 21.45 -0.49
C GLY A 99 11.95 21.69 -1.90
N ILE A 100 12.15 20.76 -2.84
CA ILE A 100 11.63 20.85 -4.21
C ILE A 100 10.92 19.55 -4.61
N ARG A 101 10.02 19.63 -5.60
CA ARG A 101 9.43 18.42 -6.20
C ARG A 101 10.48 17.76 -7.10
N PRO A 102 10.86 16.49 -6.86
CA PRO A 102 11.83 15.80 -7.71
C PRO A 102 11.25 15.50 -9.09
N GLU A 103 12.11 15.43 -10.11
CA GLU A 103 11.70 15.07 -11.48
C GLU A 103 11.11 13.64 -11.54
N THR A 104 11.58 12.76 -10.66
CA THR A 104 11.14 11.36 -10.59
C THR A 104 9.69 11.19 -10.16
N ASP A 105 9.10 12.16 -9.45
CA ASP A 105 7.74 12.06 -8.89
C ASP A 105 6.65 12.03 -9.99
N ALA A 106 6.93 12.59 -11.16
CA ALA A 106 6.01 12.52 -12.30
C ALA A 106 6.20 11.27 -13.19
N LYS A 107 7.24 10.46 -12.92
CA LYS A 107 7.60 9.33 -13.78
C LYS A 107 6.84 8.08 -13.39
N MET A 108 6.44 7.30 -14.39
CA MET A 108 5.91 5.97 -14.14
C MET A 108 7.04 5.05 -13.65
N ILE A 109 6.70 4.05 -12.84
CA ILE A 109 7.69 3.06 -12.35
C ILE A 109 8.48 2.38 -13.49
N SER A 110 7.84 2.14 -14.64
CA SER A 110 8.49 1.59 -15.83
C SER A 110 9.62 2.50 -16.34
N ASP A 111 9.43 3.81 -16.21
CA ASP A 111 10.37 4.83 -16.64
C ASP A 111 11.51 4.94 -15.62
N LEU A 112 11.22 4.88 -14.32
CA LEU A 112 12.24 4.81 -13.27
C LEU A 112 13.16 3.58 -13.43
N ILE A 113 12.59 2.41 -13.71
CA ILE A 113 13.37 1.20 -14.02
C ILE A 113 14.19 1.41 -15.31
N GLY A 114 13.61 2.10 -16.30
CA GLY A 114 14.31 2.52 -17.50
C GLY A 114 15.50 3.43 -17.22
N CYS A 115 15.33 4.45 -16.39
CA CYS A 115 16.40 5.34 -15.94
C CYS A 115 17.51 4.52 -15.29
N LEU A 116 17.20 3.62 -14.35
CA LEU A 116 18.20 2.81 -13.66
C LEU A 116 19.03 1.96 -14.63
N LYS A 117 18.38 1.35 -15.64
CA LYS A 117 19.05 0.53 -16.66
C LYS A 117 20.10 1.35 -17.45
N HIS A 118 19.88 2.64 -17.65
CA HIS A 118 20.75 3.52 -18.43
C HIS A 118 21.63 4.45 -17.58
N SER A 119 21.43 4.50 -16.26
CA SER A 119 22.22 5.35 -15.37
C SER A 119 23.70 4.95 -15.42
N PRO A 120 24.62 5.93 -15.43
CA PRO A 120 26.05 5.65 -15.34
C PRO A 120 26.34 5.00 -13.98
N GLN A 121 26.60 3.70 -13.98
CA GLN A 121 26.83 2.97 -12.74
C GLN A 121 28.24 3.24 -12.20
N PRO A 122 28.37 3.55 -10.89
CA PRO A 122 29.68 3.71 -10.27
C PRO A 122 30.50 2.40 -10.25
N CYS A 123 29.85 1.24 -10.40
CA CYS A 123 30.51 -0.06 -10.49
C CYS A 123 30.67 -0.51 -11.95
N GLN A 124 31.71 -0.04 -12.63
CA GLN A 124 32.20 -0.63 -13.89
C GLN A 124 32.87 -2.01 -13.67
N GLN A 125 32.33 -2.85 -12.80
CA GLN A 125 32.73 -4.25 -12.73
C GLN A 125 31.84 -5.03 -13.70
N GLU A 126 32.43 -5.59 -14.75
CA GLU A 126 31.79 -6.37 -15.82
C GLU A 126 30.75 -7.39 -15.33
N ARG A 127 30.88 -7.88 -14.08
CA ARG A 127 29.98 -8.85 -13.46
C ARG A 127 28.65 -8.28 -12.96
N SER A 128 28.56 -6.97 -12.71
CA SER A 128 27.37 -6.33 -12.12
C SER A 128 26.33 -5.90 -13.16
N ALA A 129 26.77 -5.62 -14.40
CA ALA A 129 25.88 -5.19 -15.47
C ALA A 129 24.81 -6.25 -15.84
N PRO A 130 25.14 -7.55 -16.00
CA PRO A 130 24.14 -8.57 -16.28
C PRO A 130 23.12 -8.75 -15.14
N LEU A 131 23.57 -8.59 -13.88
CA LEU A 131 22.69 -8.68 -12.72
C LEU A 131 21.69 -7.53 -12.72
N LEU A 132 22.14 -6.29 -12.96
CA LEU A 132 21.24 -5.14 -13.03
C LEU A 132 20.25 -5.28 -14.19
N GLU A 133 20.71 -5.70 -15.37
CA GLU A 133 19.84 -5.92 -16.51
C GLU A 133 18.76 -6.97 -16.19
N THR A 134 19.17 -8.10 -15.61
CA THR A 134 18.26 -9.16 -15.17
C THR A 134 17.26 -8.61 -14.16
N TRP A 135 17.72 -7.84 -13.17
CA TRP A 135 16.86 -7.20 -12.18
C TRP A 135 15.86 -6.24 -12.84
N CYS A 136 16.29 -5.38 -13.75
CA CYS A 136 15.42 -4.43 -14.44
C CYS A 136 14.35 -5.13 -15.29
N ASN A 137 14.72 -6.22 -15.97
CA ASN A 137 13.78 -7.02 -16.76
C ASN A 137 12.77 -7.73 -15.85
N ALA A 138 13.22 -8.34 -14.76
CA ALA A 138 12.36 -8.98 -13.77
C ALA A 138 11.42 -7.97 -13.08
N ALA A 139 11.93 -6.80 -12.70
CA ALA A 139 11.16 -5.73 -12.08
C ALA A 139 10.05 -5.24 -13.00
N ARG A 140 10.32 -5.05 -14.31
CA ARG A 140 9.27 -4.68 -15.28
C ARG A 140 8.12 -5.68 -15.32
N LEU A 141 8.43 -6.97 -15.33
CA LEU A 141 7.41 -8.02 -15.30
C LEU A 141 6.65 -8.02 -13.97
N ALA A 142 7.35 -7.91 -12.84
CA ALA A 142 6.73 -7.87 -11.52
C ALA A 142 5.80 -6.66 -11.34
N PHE A 143 6.17 -5.48 -11.85
CA PHE A 143 5.31 -4.29 -11.79
C PHE A 143 4.13 -4.35 -12.77
N ALA A 144 4.26 -5.07 -13.89
CA ALA A 144 3.11 -5.38 -14.74
C ALA A 144 2.09 -6.24 -13.96
N ILE A 145 2.54 -7.31 -13.30
CA ILE A 145 1.70 -8.15 -12.44
C ILE A 145 1.07 -7.32 -11.32
N ARG A 146 1.84 -6.47 -10.63
CA ARG A 146 1.30 -5.58 -9.59
C ARG A 146 0.24 -4.64 -10.14
N ASN A 147 0.41 -4.10 -11.34
CA ASN A 147 -0.59 -3.22 -11.95
C ASN A 147 -1.88 -3.97 -12.25
N ASP A 148 -1.79 -5.21 -12.71
CA ASP A 148 -2.97 -6.05 -12.93
C ASP A 148 -3.66 -6.36 -11.60
N ILE A 149 -2.93 -6.72 -10.55
CA ILE A 149 -3.50 -6.95 -9.20
C ILE A 149 -4.15 -5.69 -8.63
N ALA A 150 -3.50 -4.52 -8.74
CA ALA A 150 -3.94 -3.30 -8.08
C ALA A 150 -5.06 -2.55 -8.83
N HIS A 151 -5.16 -2.74 -10.15
CA HIS A 151 -6.09 -1.98 -11.00
C HIS A 151 -7.01 -2.87 -11.85
N GLY A 152 -6.72 -4.16 -11.94
CA GLY A 152 -7.55 -5.12 -12.64
C GLY A 152 -8.81 -5.47 -11.86
N VAL A 153 -9.82 -5.92 -12.59
CA VAL A 153 -11.05 -6.46 -12.02
C VAL A 153 -10.78 -7.92 -11.64
N PRO A 154 -10.92 -8.31 -10.36
CA PRO A 154 -10.78 -9.70 -9.96
C PRO A 154 -11.97 -10.50 -10.50
N THR A 155 -11.68 -11.64 -11.10
CA THR A 155 -12.69 -12.59 -11.60
C THR A 155 -12.17 -14.01 -11.48
N ASN A 156 -13.07 -14.99 -11.56
CA ASN A 156 -12.69 -16.39 -11.64
C ASN A 156 -12.82 -16.90 -13.06
N LEU A 157 -11.79 -17.58 -13.53
CA LEU A 157 -11.85 -18.42 -14.72
C LEU A 157 -11.72 -19.88 -14.29
N GLY A 158 -12.87 -20.55 -14.13
CA GLY A 158 -12.93 -21.84 -13.41
C GLY A 158 -12.50 -21.65 -11.95
N ASP A 159 -11.51 -22.41 -11.50
CA ASP A 159 -10.96 -22.33 -10.13
C ASP A 159 -9.76 -21.37 -10.01
N THR A 160 -9.46 -20.61 -11.06
CA THR A 160 -8.32 -19.69 -11.10
C THR A 160 -8.76 -18.26 -10.87
N LEU A 161 -8.23 -17.63 -9.83
CA LEU A 161 -8.36 -16.19 -9.61
C LEU A 161 -7.53 -15.45 -10.65
N THR A 162 -8.17 -14.57 -11.40
CA THR A 162 -7.53 -13.72 -12.41
C THR A 162 -7.80 -12.24 -12.12
N PHE A 163 -6.86 -11.39 -12.49
CA PHE A 163 -6.98 -9.94 -12.43
C PHE A 163 -6.90 -9.39 -13.84
N MET A 164 -8.05 -8.96 -14.38
CA MET A 164 -8.14 -8.46 -15.75
C MET A 164 -8.06 -6.95 -15.78
N ASN A 165 -7.03 -6.40 -16.41
CA ASN A 165 -6.81 -4.99 -16.55
C ASN A 165 -7.29 -4.49 -17.92
N ASN A 166 -8.04 -3.39 -17.92
CA ASN A 166 -8.66 -2.80 -19.11
C ASN A 166 -9.51 -3.78 -19.96
N PRO A 167 -10.37 -4.62 -19.37
CA PRO A 167 -11.20 -5.54 -20.16
C PRO A 167 -12.09 -4.79 -21.15
N ARG A 168 -12.36 -5.44 -22.28
CA ARG A 168 -13.16 -4.90 -23.41
C ARG A 168 -14.37 -5.81 -23.67
N TRP A 169 -15.03 -6.23 -22.60
CA TRP A 169 -16.06 -7.28 -22.62
C TRP A 169 -17.26 -6.92 -23.50
N HIS A 170 -17.53 -5.64 -23.74
CA HIS A 170 -18.65 -5.19 -24.57
C HIS A 170 -18.19 -4.47 -25.85
N GLY A 171 -16.96 -4.74 -26.31
CA GLY A 171 -16.41 -4.18 -27.55
C GLY A 171 -15.85 -2.76 -27.41
N GLU A 172 -15.63 -2.29 -26.18
CA GLU A 172 -15.12 -0.95 -25.91
C GLU A 172 -13.69 -0.78 -26.42
N LYS A 173 -13.39 0.37 -27.02
CA LYS A 173 -12.01 0.77 -27.34
C LYS A 173 -11.41 1.52 -26.16
N ARG A 174 -10.36 0.97 -25.56
CA ARG A 174 -9.64 1.62 -24.45
C ARG A 174 -8.28 2.14 -24.90
N LYS A 175 -7.84 3.25 -24.29
CA LYS A 175 -6.52 3.88 -24.52
C LYS A 175 -5.37 2.93 -24.22
N ARG A 176 -5.48 2.14 -23.15
CA ARG A 176 -4.48 1.16 -22.71
C ARG A 176 -4.78 -0.25 -23.27
N PRO A 177 -3.75 -1.08 -23.48
CA PRO A 177 -3.93 -2.47 -23.87
C PRO A 177 -4.60 -3.29 -22.76
N VAL A 178 -5.17 -4.43 -23.15
CA VAL A 178 -5.62 -5.46 -22.22
C VAL A 178 -4.39 -6.16 -21.66
N SER A 179 -4.39 -6.42 -20.35
CA SER A 179 -3.43 -7.30 -19.68
C SER A 179 -4.14 -8.08 -18.57
N ASP A 180 -3.55 -9.19 -18.17
CA ASP A 180 -4.08 -10.01 -17.10
C ASP A 180 -3.00 -10.77 -16.33
N TYR A 181 -3.30 -11.03 -15.06
CA TYR A 181 -2.50 -11.89 -14.19
C TYR A 181 -3.35 -13.01 -13.63
N TRP A 182 -2.82 -14.24 -13.70
CA TRP A 182 -3.52 -15.46 -13.32
C TRP A 182 -2.82 -16.09 -12.11
N ALA A 183 -3.49 -16.08 -10.97
CA ALA A 183 -3.02 -16.73 -9.75
C ALA A 183 -3.56 -18.18 -9.74
N GLY A 184 -2.93 -19.05 -10.53
CA GLY A 184 -3.29 -20.47 -10.55
C GLY A 184 -3.02 -21.17 -9.22
N ARG A 185 -3.89 -22.12 -8.84
CA ARG A 185 -3.50 -23.19 -7.91
C ARG A 185 -2.54 -24.11 -8.66
N SER A 186 -1.25 -24.01 -8.40
CA SER A 186 -0.36 -25.12 -8.73
C SER A 186 -0.81 -26.29 -7.85
N LEU A 187 -1.53 -27.25 -8.42
CA LEU A 187 -1.77 -28.53 -7.78
C LEU A 187 -0.40 -29.20 -7.65
N SER A 188 0.07 -29.31 -6.42
CA SER A 188 1.13 -30.24 -6.03
C SER A 188 0.65 -31.67 -6.18
#